data_AF-A0AAU7Z6B5-F1
#
_entry.id   AF-A0AAU7Z6B5-F1
#
_cell.length_a   1.000
_cell.length_b   1.000
_cell.length_c   1.000
_cell.angle_alpha   90.00
_cell.angle_beta   90.00
_cell.angle_gamma   90.00
#
_symmetry.space_group_name_H-M   'P 1'
#
loop_
_entity.id
_entity.type
_entity.pdbx_description
1 polymer ?
#
loop_
_entity_poly.entity_id
_entity_poly.type
_entity_poly.pdbx_seq_one_letter_code
_entity_poly.pdbx_strand_id
1 'polypeptide(L)'
;MTVVSSPEAFTIQNKGLSAIGPTGSGLGYGGGTAGIGNSLAIRFDIHNNSGEGTNLTGFYPDGASPTIPAIDLTPSNIVLISGDVIHSHVSYDGANLTLLTDATTSASFIATYAVNIASVVSSTTAYVGFTA
;
A
#
# COMPACT_ATOMS: atom_id res chain seq x y z
N MET A 1 -5.33 9.30 10.60
CA MET A 1 -4.11 8.88 9.89
C MET A 1 -3.73 10.03 8.97
N THR A 2 -2.47 10.47 9.03
CA THR A 2 -2.00 11.81 8.66
C THR A 2 -1.67 11.90 7.16
N VAL A 3 -1.64 13.13 6.63
CA VAL A 3 -1.18 13.53 5.30
C VAL A 3 0.07 12.75 4.84
N VAL A 4 0.06 12.26 3.59
CA VAL A 4 1.19 11.53 2.99
C VAL A 4 2.30 12.53 2.63
N SER A 5 3.35 12.62 3.44
CA SER A 5 4.51 13.51 3.19
C SER A 5 5.65 12.84 2.42
N SER A 6 5.62 11.51 2.33
CA SER A 6 6.56 10.64 1.63
C SER A 6 5.82 9.38 1.20
N PRO A 7 6.28 8.66 0.16
CA PRO A 7 5.76 7.34 -0.15
C PRO A 7 5.73 6.43 1.06
N GLU A 8 4.67 5.64 1.17
CA GLU A 8 4.57 4.65 2.23
C GLU A 8 3.78 3.43 1.76
N ALA A 9 3.99 2.33 2.48
CA ALA A 9 3.26 1.10 2.31
C ALA A 9 2.69 0.65 3.66
N PHE A 10 1.38 0.49 3.72
CA PHE A 10 0.74 -0.29 4.78
C PHE A 10 1.03 -1.77 4.53
N THR A 11 1.72 -2.43 5.45
CA THR A 11 2.26 -3.78 5.27
C THR A 11 1.67 -4.75 6.29
N ILE A 12 1.27 -5.93 5.83
CA ILE A 12 0.95 -7.09 6.65
C ILE A 12 1.98 -8.17 6.34
N GLN A 13 2.72 -8.67 7.33
CA GLN A 13 3.83 -9.62 7.09
C GLN A 13 4.04 -10.62 8.23
N ASN A 14 4.57 -11.79 7.88
CA ASN A 14 4.92 -12.84 8.85
C ASN A 14 6.35 -13.38 8.68
N LYS A 15 7.25 -12.59 8.09
CA LYS A 15 8.65 -12.95 7.88
C LYS A 15 9.52 -12.76 9.12
N GLY A 16 9.12 -11.86 10.03
CA GLY A 16 9.77 -11.60 11.31
C GLY A 16 9.90 -10.12 11.61
N LEU A 17 10.24 -9.78 12.86
CA LEU A 17 10.33 -8.38 13.33
C LEU A 17 11.48 -7.59 12.69
N SER A 18 12.50 -8.27 12.18
CA SER A 18 13.66 -7.66 11.51
C SER A 18 13.59 -7.75 9.99
N ALA A 19 12.42 -8.06 9.42
CA ALA A 19 12.24 -8.12 7.98
C ALA A 19 12.36 -6.70 7.40
N ILE A 20 13.29 -6.52 6.47
CA ILE A 20 13.57 -5.25 5.80
C ILE A 20 13.66 -5.53 4.31
N GLY A 21 12.79 -4.92 3.53
CA GLY A 21 12.83 -4.93 2.07
C GLY A 21 13.79 -3.89 1.50
N PRO A 22 13.85 -3.75 0.16
CA PRO A 22 14.77 -2.83 -0.50
C PRO A 22 14.44 -1.36 -0.18
N THR A 23 15.48 -0.52 -0.14
CA THR A 23 15.34 0.94 0.00
C THR A 23 14.84 1.60 -1.29
N GLY A 24 14.53 2.90 -1.22
CA GLY A 24 14.15 3.70 -2.40
C GLY A 24 12.78 3.28 -2.92
N SER A 25 12.65 2.95 -4.20
CA SER A 25 11.36 2.53 -4.78
C SER A 25 10.80 1.23 -4.19
N GLY A 26 11.58 0.50 -3.37
CA GLY A 26 11.09 -0.68 -2.65
C GLY A 26 10.36 -0.36 -1.34
N LEU A 27 10.44 0.88 -0.85
CA LEU A 27 9.78 1.38 0.37
C LEU A 27 10.06 0.55 1.63
N GLY A 28 11.21 -0.13 1.70
CA GLY A 28 11.48 -1.08 2.78
C GLY A 28 10.57 -2.32 2.77
N TYR A 29 9.77 -2.51 1.72
CA TYR A 29 8.82 -3.60 1.53
C TYR A 29 9.29 -4.63 0.50
N GLY A 30 9.43 -4.24 -0.77
CA GLY A 30 9.38 -5.18 -1.89
C GLY A 30 10.22 -4.83 -3.11
N GLY A 31 10.52 -5.83 -3.93
CA GLY A 31 11.26 -5.68 -5.18
C GLY A 31 12.54 -6.53 -5.29
N GLY A 32 12.91 -6.86 -6.53
CA GLY A 32 14.09 -7.68 -6.83
C GLY A 32 14.08 -9.03 -6.11
N THR A 33 15.26 -9.45 -5.62
CA THR A 33 15.43 -10.70 -4.84
C THR A 33 15.32 -10.50 -3.32
N ALA A 34 14.93 -9.30 -2.86
CA ALA A 34 15.05 -8.88 -1.45
C ALA A 34 13.73 -8.37 -0.84
N GLY A 35 12.59 -8.60 -1.48
CA GLY A 35 11.29 -8.28 -0.89
C GLY A 35 11.00 -9.08 0.37
N ILE A 36 10.15 -8.52 1.24
CA ILE A 36 9.61 -9.23 2.40
C ILE A 36 8.62 -10.27 1.87
N GLY A 37 9.05 -11.51 1.66
CA GLY A 37 8.12 -12.61 1.32
C GLY A 37 7.12 -12.88 2.45
N ASN A 38 6.06 -13.64 2.15
CA ASN A 38 4.97 -13.94 3.10
C ASN A 38 4.32 -12.67 3.66
N SER A 39 4.00 -11.74 2.77
CA SER A 39 3.48 -10.42 3.13
C SER A 39 2.54 -9.86 2.06
N LEU A 40 1.91 -8.74 2.35
CA LEU A 40 1.26 -7.90 1.36
C LEU A 40 1.42 -6.42 1.74
N ALA A 41 1.33 -5.55 0.75
CA ALA A 41 1.34 -4.11 0.94
C ALA A 41 0.26 -3.39 0.15
N ILE A 42 -0.27 -2.32 0.75
CA ILE A 42 -1.00 -1.26 0.05
C ILE A 42 -0.11 -0.02 0.03
N ARG A 43 0.19 0.48 -1.17
CA ARG A 43 1.06 1.65 -1.38
C ARG A 43 0.23 2.93 -1.43
N PHE A 44 0.81 4.02 -0.94
CA PHE A 44 0.38 5.40 -1.21
C PHE A 44 1.61 6.16 -1.71
N ASP A 45 1.60 6.60 -2.97
CA ASP A 45 2.82 7.14 -3.59
C ASP A 45 2.61 8.41 -4.38
N ILE A 46 3.65 9.25 -4.29
CA ILE A 46 3.79 10.57 -4.86
C ILE A 46 4.99 10.67 -5.82
N HIS A 47 5.69 9.56 -6.10
CA HIS A 47 6.83 9.44 -6.99
C HIS A 47 6.54 8.54 -8.18
N ASN A 48 7.16 8.92 -9.30
CA ASN A 48 7.15 8.15 -10.53
C ASN A 48 8.46 7.37 -10.65
N ASN A 49 8.45 6.07 -10.34
CA ASN A 49 9.65 5.23 -10.31
C ASN A 49 9.83 4.37 -11.56
N SER A 50 8.77 4.16 -12.33
CA SER A 50 8.69 3.19 -13.45
C SER A 50 7.67 3.62 -14.52
N GLY A 51 7.24 4.87 -14.54
CA GLY A 51 6.26 5.42 -15.49
C GLY A 51 4.82 5.45 -14.96
N GLU A 52 4.58 5.10 -13.69
CA GLU A 52 3.24 4.92 -13.12
C GLU A 52 2.51 6.23 -12.77
N GLY A 53 3.22 7.35 -12.65
CA GLY A 53 2.64 8.64 -12.22
C GLY A 53 3.01 9.02 -10.78
N THR A 54 2.29 9.96 -10.17
CA THR A 54 2.65 10.56 -8.86
C THR A 54 1.46 10.81 -7.92
N ASN A 55 0.33 10.14 -8.15
CA ASN A 55 -0.85 10.21 -7.28
C ASN A 55 -1.51 8.84 -7.25
N LEU A 56 -0.88 7.91 -6.55
CA LEU A 56 -1.07 6.49 -6.81
C LEU A 56 -1.35 5.69 -5.55
N THR A 57 -2.14 4.64 -5.74
CA THR A 57 -2.20 3.51 -4.82
C THR A 57 -1.96 2.20 -5.54
N GLY A 58 -1.79 1.10 -4.81
CA GLY A 58 -1.61 -0.22 -5.41
C GLY A 58 -1.54 -1.32 -4.36
N PHE A 59 -1.73 -2.56 -4.80
CA PHE A 59 -1.69 -3.75 -3.96
C PHE A 59 -0.59 -4.70 -4.43
N TYR A 60 0.27 -5.11 -3.52
CA TYR A 60 1.50 -5.86 -3.84
C TYR A 60 1.63 -7.03 -2.88
N PRO A 61 1.32 -8.27 -3.30
CA PRO A 61 1.52 -9.46 -2.48
C PRO A 61 2.97 -9.96 -2.54
N ASP A 62 3.34 -10.74 -1.53
CA ASP A 62 4.57 -11.54 -1.45
C ASP A 62 5.87 -10.78 -1.73
N GLY A 63 6.01 -9.57 -1.18
CA GLY A 63 7.20 -8.75 -1.36
C GLY A 63 7.42 -8.26 -2.79
N ALA A 64 6.37 -8.26 -3.62
CA ALA A 64 6.43 -7.71 -4.98
C ALA A 64 6.88 -6.24 -4.97
N SER A 65 7.55 -5.83 -6.07
CA SER A 65 7.99 -4.44 -6.25
C SER A 65 6.79 -3.49 -6.14
N PRO A 66 6.77 -2.55 -5.18
CA PRO A 66 5.68 -1.61 -5.03
C PRO A 66 5.85 -0.47 -6.04
N THR A 67 5.90 -0.79 -7.34
CA THR A 67 5.98 0.19 -8.44
C THR A 67 4.79 0.01 -9.37
N ILE A 68 4.87 -0.98 -10.25
CA ILE A 68 3.81 -1.38 -11.18
C ILE A 68 3.36 -2.82 -10.89
N PRO A 69 2.06 -3.13 -10.99
CA PRO A 69 0.95 -2.25 -11.37
C PRO A 69 0.59 -1.22 -10.28
N ALA A 70 0.01 -0.09 -10.69
CA ALA A 70 -0.51 0.96 -9.80
C ALA A 70 -1.86 1.49 -10.32
N ILE A 71 -2.61 2.15 -9.44
CA ILE A 71 -3.89 2.78 -9.74
C ILE A 71 -3.74 4.29 -9.57
N ASP A 72 -4.08 5.04 -10.63
CA ASP A 72 -4.19 6.49 -10.60
C ASP A 72 -5.41 6.93 -9.80
N LEU A 73 -5.17 7.72 -8.75
CA LEU A 73 -6.22 8.29 -7.90
C LEU A 73 -6.83 9.55 -8.51
N THR A 74 -6.21 10.16 -9.52
CA THR A 74 -6.68 11.41 -10.12
C THR A 74 -8.14 11.38 -10.57
N PRO A 75 -8.67 10.32 -11.20
CA PRO A 75 -10.08 10.24 -11.57
C PRO A 75 -11.06 10.25 -10.38
N SER A 76 -10.59 9.93 -9.18
CA SER A 76 -11.39 9.95 -7.95
C SER A 76 -11.43 11.32 -7.26
N ASN A 77 -10.66 12.30 -7.75
CA ASN A 77 -10.41 13.60 -7.13
C ASN A 77 -9.67 13.53 -5.78
N ILE A 78 -9.17 12.37 -5.36
CA ILE A 78 -8.20 12.29 -4.25
C ILE A 78 -6.84 12.73 -4.77
N VAL A 79 -6.20 13.67 -4.06
CA VAL A 79 -4.85 14.14 -4.35
C VAL A 79 -4.01 13.97 -3.09
N LEU A 80 -3.08 13.01 -3.10
CA LEU A 80 -2.31 12.65 -1.90
C LEU A 80 -1.44 13.79 -1.34
N ILE A 81 -1.06 14.74 -2.19
CA ILE A 81 -0.22 15.90 -1.84
C ILE A 81 -1.04 17.18 -1.57
N SER A 82 -2.37 17.11 -1.46
CA SER A 82 -3.19 18.32 -1.27
C SER A 82 -2.92 19.05 0.05
N GLY A 83 -2.35 18.34 1.04
CA GLY A 83 -2.25 18.81 2.42
C GLY A 83 -3.49 18.46 3.25
N ASP A 84 -4.53 17.91 2.63
CA ASP A 84 -5.72 17.42 3.32
C ASP A 84 -5.45 16.11 4.05
N VAL A 85 -6.25 15.86 5.07
CA VAL A 85 -6.24 14.56 5.75
C VAL A 85 -6.95 13.54 4.86
N ILE A 86 -6.20 12.54 4.40
CA ILE A 86 -6.73 11.39 3.68
C ILE A 86 -6.92 10.24 4.67
N HIS A 87 -8.18 9.85 4.90
CA HIS A 87 -8.53 8.66 5.66
C HIS A 87 -8.34 7.41 4.81
N SER A 88 -7.44 6.52 5.24
CA SER A 88 -7.35 5.16 4.72
C SER A 88 -8.11 4.20 5.62
N HIS A 89 -9.14 3.55 5.08
CA HIS A 89 -9.91 2.52 5.75
C HIS A 89 -9.71 1.18 5.05
N VAL A 90 -8.95 0.32 5.72
CA VAL A 90 -8.60 -1.02 5.26
C VAL A 90 -9.50 -2.01 5.99
N SER A 91 -10.59 -2.45 5.34
CA SER A 91 -11.52 -3.45 5.86
C SER A 91 -11.34 -4.79 5.17
N TYR A 92 -11.09 -5.86 5.94
CA TYR A 92 -10.99 -7.21 5.42
C TYR A 92 -12.15 -8.07 5.91
N ASP A 93 -12.98 -8.53 4.99
CA ASP A 93 -14.12 -9.43 5.24
C ASP A 93 -13.85 -10.87 4.78
N GLY A 94 -12.62 -11.15 4.33
CA GLY A 94 -12.25 -12.40 3.67
C GLY A 94 -12.04 -12.28 2.15
N ALA A 95 -12.46 -11.18 1.51
CA ALA A 95 -12.37 -11.01 0.06
C ALA A 95 -12.10 -9.58 -0.45
N ASN A 96 -12.39 -8.51 0.31
CA ASN A 96 -12.25 -7.12 -0.15
C ASN A 96 -11.17 -6.35 0.62
N LEU A 97 -10.57 -5.30 0.01
CA LEU A 97 -9.68 -4.39 0.73
C LEU A 97 -9.42 -3.02 0.05
N THR A 98 -9.74 -1.95 0.78
CA THR A 98 -9.29 -0.52 0.73
C THR A 98 -10.30 0.53 0.23
N LEU A 99 -10.72 1.41 1.15
CA LEU A 99 -11.43 2.67 0.90
C LEU A 99 -10.54 3.85 1.32
N LEU A 100 -10.43 4.86 0.46
CA LEU A 100 -9.83 6.16 0.76
C LEU A 100 -10.90 7.25 0.79
N THR A 101 -10.75 8.22 1.67
CA THR A 101 -11.63 9.39 1.75
C THR A 101 -10.83 10.64 2.12
N ASP A 102 -10.95 11.68 1.31
CA ASP A 102 -10.46 13.02 1.62
C ASP A 102 -11.43 13.72 2.59
N ALA A 103 -10.94 14.08 3.77
CA ALA A 103 -11.76 14.67 4.83
C ALA A 103 -12.26 16.10 4.50
N THR A 104 -11.58 16.81 3.60
CA THR A 104 -11.89 18.19 3.22
C THR A 104 -12.87 18.19 2.05
N THR A 105 -12.55 17.44 0.99
CA THR A 105 -13.34 17.45 -0.27
C THR A 105 -14.47 16.42 -0.27
N SER A 106 -14.46 15.48 0.68
CA SER A 106 -15.31 14.28 0.67
C SER A 106 -15.13 13.39 -0.56
N ALA A 107 -14.07 13.59 -1.35
CA ALA A 107 -13.70 12.70 -2.43
C ALA A 107 -13.39 11.31 -1.88
N SER A 108 -13.85 10.26 -2.56
CA SER A 108 -13.69 8.89 -2.11
C SER A 108 -13.25 7.98 -3.25
N PHE A 109 -12.39 7.02 -2.92
CA PHE A 109 -11.91 6.01 -3.85
C PHE A 109 -12.01 4.63 -3.19
N ILE A 110 -12.52 3.65 -3.92
CA ILE A 110 -12.59 2.26 -3.47
C ILE A 110 -11.80 1.40 -4.44
N ALA A 111 -10.86 0.62 -3.91
CA ALA A 111 -10.28 -0.51 -4.61
C ALA A 111 -10.64 -1.80 -3.86
N THR A 112 -10.79 -2.88 -4.62
CA THR A 112 -11.10 -4.19 -4.08
C THR A 112 -10.12 -5.20 -4.65
N TYR A 113 -9.47 -5.93 -3.76
CA TYR A 113 -8.55 -7.01 -4.12
C TYR A 113 -9.00 -8.31 -3.49
N ALA A 114 -9.33 -9.29 -4.34
CA ALA A 114 -9.58 -10.66 -3.89
C ALA A 114 -8.27 -11.25 -3.35
N VAL A 115 -8.17 -11.41 -2.03
CA VAL A 115 -6.98 -11.97 -1.37
C VAL A 115 -7.35 -12.85 -0.18
N ASN A 116 -6.70 -14.02 -0.10
CA ASN A 116 -6.66 -14.81 1.13
C ASN A 116 -5.39 -14.42 1.92
N ILE A 117 -5.54 -13.53 2.89
CA ILE A 117 -4.39 -12.98 3.64
C ILE A 117 -3.64 -14.10 4.37
N ALA A 118 -4.37 -15.02 5.01
CA ALA A 118 -3.75 -16.12 5.76
C ALA A 118 -2.89 -17.02 4.87
N SER A 119 -3.32 -17.24 3.62
CA SER A 119 -2.53 -17.97 2.62
C SER A 119 -1.25 -17.21 2.26
N VAL A 120 -1.38 -15.91 1.94
CA VAL A 120 -0.25 -15.06 1.53
C VAL A 120 0.79 -14.94 2.63
N VAL A 121 0.39 -14.68 3.88
CA VAL A 121 1.32 -14.57 5.01
C VAL A 121 1.69 -15.92 5.62
N SER A 122 1.11 -17.01 5.11
CA SER A 122 1.34 -18.39 5.55
C SER A 122 1.14 -18.59 7.06
N SER A 123 0.17 -17.89 7.64
CA SER A 123 -0.14 -17.92 9.08
C SER A 123 -1.52 -17.32 9.34
N THR A 124 -2.11 -17.67 10.48
CA THR A 124 -3.33 -17.02 10.99
C THR A 124 -3.03 -15.77 11.83
N THR A 125 -1.75 -15.44 12.01
CA THR A 125 -1.26 -14.24 12.70
C THR A 125 -0.17 -13.56 11.88
N ALA A 126 -0.10 -12.24 11.94
CA ALA A 126 0.88 -11.43 11.22
C ALA A 126 1.14 -10.11 11.95
N TYR A 127 2.26 -9.47 11.63
CA TYR A 127 2.55 -8.10 12.03
C TYR A 127 1.95 -7.12 11.03
N VAL A 128 1.51 -5.97 11.53
CA VAL A 128 0.91 -4.90 10.72
C VAL A 128 1.62 -3.59 11.06
N GLY A 129 1.94 -2.80 10.04
CA GLY A 129 2.59 -1.50 10.22
C GLY A 129 2.77 -0.76 8.91
N PHE A 130 3.67 0.22 8.93
CA PHE A 130 4.04 1.02 7.77
C PHE A 130 5.53 0.85 7.46
N THR A 131 5.86 0.92 6.18
CA THR A 131 7.21 0.97 5.63
C THR A 131 7.30 2.13 4.63
N ALA A 132 8.49 2.73 4.46
CA ALA A 132 8.71 3.93 3.64
C ALA A 132 10.15 3.98 3.10
#